data_AF-A0A0P1H424-F1
#
_entry.id   AF-A0A0P1H424-F1
#
_cell.length_a   1.000
_cell.length_b   1.000
_cell.length_c   1.000
_cell.angle_alpha   90.00
_cell.angle_beta   90.00
_cell.angle_gamma   90.00
#
_symmetry.space_group_name_H-M   'P 1'
#
loop_
_entity.id
_entity.type
_entity.pdbx_description
1 polymer ?
#
loop_
_entity_poly.entity_id
_entity_poly.type
_entity_poly.pdbx_seq_one_letter_code
_entity_poly.pdbx_strand_id
1 'polypeptide(L)'
;MKAKPLIIAGATLLTLAGLVGFEVQRAAQPVVRTAVTQSIYTIGERSSYSQALADGAQVLKFGPMFLGLYPGGMAFATPEAAQAYLRDGDWDLQRWSVYRLSGDYALDTRAGYITASQLVLVEVK
;
A
#
# COMPACT_ATOMS: atom_id res chain seq x y z
N MET A 1 -33.29 -8.00 -33.27
CA MET A 1 -33.22 -7.84 -31.80
C MET A 1 -31.87 -8.36 -31.26
N LYS A 2 -30.80 -7.56 -31.32
CA LYS A 2 -29.46 -7.92 -30.76
C LYS A 2 -28.77 -6.78 -30.00
N ALA A 3 -29.37 -5.59 -29.94
CA ALA A 3 -28.78 -4.41 -29.30
C ALA A 3 -28.77 -4.49 -27.77
N LYS A 4 -29.74 -5.17 -27.15
CA LYS A 4 -29.84 -5.30 -25.69
C LYS A 4 -28.60 -5.93 -25.03
N PRO A 5 -28.07 -7.08 -25.47
CA PRO A 5 -26.86 -7.64 -24.86
C PRO A 5 -25.62 -6.78 -25.08
N LEU A 6 -25.52 -6.07 -26.21
CA LEU A 6 -24.39 -5.19 -26.50
C LEU A 6 -24.40 -3.93 -25.61
N ILE A 7 -25.58 -3.35 -25.39
CA ILE A 7 -25.78 -2.21 -24.48
C ILE A 7 -25.48 -2.61 -23.03
N ILE A 8 -25.96 -3.79 -22.60
CA ILE A 8 -25.67 -4.32 -21.26
C ILE A 8 -24.17 -4.53 -21.08
N ALA A 9 -23.51 -5.20 -22.02
CA ALA A 9 -22.06 -5.42 -21.96
C ALA A 9 -21.26 -4.10 -21.93
N GLY A 10 -21.65 -3.12 -22.76
CA GLY A 10 -21.03 -1.79 -22.78
C GLY A 10 -21.20 -1.05 -21.45
N ALA A 11 -22.40 -1.07 -20.87
CA ALA A 11 -22.67 -0.46 -19.57
C ALA A 11 -21.85 -1.14 -18.46
N THR A 12 -21.77 -2.48 -18.45
CA THR A 12 -20.97 -3.22 -17.47
C THR A 12 -19.48 -2.85 -17.56
N LEU A 13 -18.92 -2.78 -18.77
CA LEU A 13 -17.52 -2.38 -18.97
C LEU A 13 -17.25 -0.96 -18.48
N LEU A 14 -18.15 -0.01 -18.77
CA LEU A 14 -18.05 1.37 -18.28
C LEU A 14 -18.10 1.44 -16.75
N THR A 15 -19.01 0.69 -16.11
CA THR A 15 -19.08 0.62 -14.65
C THR A 15 -17.79 0.04 -14.06
N LEU A 16 -17.26 -1.05 -14.63
CA LEU A 16 -15.99 -1.64 -14.18
C LEU A 16 -14.82 -0.66 -14.34
N ALA A 17 -14.73 0.02 -15.48
CA ALA A 17 -13.71 1.04 -15.71
C ALA A 17 -13.82 2.20 -14.71
N GLY A 18 -15.04 2.65 -14.41
CA GLY A 18 -15.29 3.68 -13.40
C GLY A 18 -14.87 3.26 -11.99
N LEU A 19 -15.15 2.02 -11.60
CA LEU A 19 -14.73 1.47 -10.30
C LEU A 19 -13.20 1.37 -10.18
N VAL A 20 -12.53 0.89 -11.22
CA VAL A 20 -11.06 0.83 -11.26
C VAL A 20 -10.47 2.24 -11.19
N GLY A 21 -10.99 3.18 -11.98
CA GLY A 21 -10.53 4.57 -11.97
C GLY A 21 -10.67 5.24 -10.61
N PHE A 22 -11.78 5.01 -9.91
CA PHE A 22 -12.02 5.53 -8.56
C PHE A 22 -10.99 5.01 -7.54
N GLU A 23 -10.72 3.70 -7.53
CA GLU A 23 -9.74 3.11 -6.61
C GLU A 23 -8.32 3.61 -6.90
N VAL A 24 -7.94 3.72 -8.17
CA VAL A 24 -6.63 4.28 -8.58
C VAL A 24 -6.51 5.74 -8.14
N GLN A 25 -7.54 6.55 -8.34
CA GLN A 25 -7.53 7.96 -7.94
C GLN A 25 -7.38 8.10 -6.41
N ARG A 26 -8.11 7.27 -5.63
CA ARG A 26 -7.96 7.26 -4.17
C ARG A 26 -6.55 6.87 -3.76
N ALA A 27 -5.97 5.87 -4.43
CA ALA A 27 -4.63 5.40 -4.13
C ALA A 27 -3.52 6.41 -4.50
N ALA A 28 -3.75 7.25 -5.50
CA ALA A 28 -2.81 8.26 -5.98
C ALA A 28 -2.68 9.50 -5.07
N GLN A 29 -3.50 9.59 -4.02
CA GLN A 29 -3.41 10.65 -3.00
C GLN A 29 -2.89 10.05 -1.68
N PRO A 30 -1.57 9.86 -1.54
CA PRO A 30 -1.02 9.27 -0.33
C PRO A 30 -1.21 10.19 0.88
N VAL A 31 -1.49 9.59 2.03
CA VAL A 31 -1.47 10.28 3.31
C VAL A 31 -0.03 10.55 3.70
N VAL A 32 0.29 11.84 3.87
CA VAL A 32 1.58 12.32 4.37
C VAL A 32 1.28 13.21 5.58
N ARG A 33 1.67 12.75 6.77
CA ARG A 33 1.47 13.49 8.02
C ARG A 33 2.65 14.43 8.24
N THR A 34 2.38 15.68 8.61
CA THR A 34 3.42 16.66 8.96
C THR A 34 3.96 16.48 10.38
N ALA A 35 3.14 15.90 11.28
CA ALA A 35 3.53 15.52 12.62
C ALA A 35 3.18 14.05 12.84
N VAL A 36 4.20 13.22 13.06
CA VAL A 36 4.08 11.78 13.33
C VAL A 36 4.52 11.55 14.76
N THR A 37 3.62 11.05 15.59
CA THR A 37 3.90 10.68 16.98
C THR A 37 4.28 9.20 17.10
N GLN A 38 3.69 8.36 16.25
CA GLN A 38 4.01 6.94 16.14
C GLN A 38 4.23 6.58 14.66
N SER A 39 5.48 6.28 14.27
CA SER A 39 5.78 5.91 12.89
C SER A 39 5.15 4.57 12.52
N ILE A 40 4.73 4.44 11.25
CA ILE A 40 4.34 3.15 10.68
C ILE A 40 5.55 2.50 10.02
N TYR A 41 5.71 1.21 10.27
CA TYR A 41 6.67 0.36 9.58
C TYR A 41 5.93 -0.67 8.72
N THR A 42 6.49 -1.00 7.56
CA THR A 42 5.96 -2.01 6.65
C THR A 42 7.08 -2.87 6.10
N ILE A 43 6.71 -3.94 5.40
CA ILE A 43 7.63 -4.82 4.69
C ILE A 43 7.52 -4.57 3.19
N GLY A 44 8.66 -4.56 2.50
CA GLY A 44 8.73 -4.37 1.05
C GLY A 44 9.90 -5.11 0.41
N GLU A 45 9.80 -5.36 -0.88
CA GLU A 45 10.89 -5.98 -1.64
C GLU A 45 11.95 -4.93 -1.97
N ARG A 46 13.22 -5.21 -1.65
CA ARG A 46 14.36 -4.29 -1.84
C ARG A 46 14.52 -3.83 -3.29
N SER A 47 14.36 -4.75 -4.26
CA SER A 47 14.47 -4.44 -5.69
C SER A 47 13.41 -3.42 -6.14
N SER A 48 12.24 -3.41 -5.52
CA SER A 48 11.14 -2.51 -5.86
C SER A 48 11.22 -1.19 -5.10
N TYR A 49 11.66 -1.22 -3.83
CA TYR A 49 11.56 -0.06 -2.94
C TYR A 49 12.90 0.64 -2.80
N SER A 50 13.96 -0.06 -2.36
CA SER A 50 15.28 0.55 -2.12
C SER A 50 15.86 1.16 -3.39
N GLN A 51 15.74 0.48 -4.54
CA GLN A 51 16.23 1.03 -5.81
C GLN A 51 15.45 2.29 -6.21
N ALA A 52 14.12 2.24 -6.19
CA ALA A 52 13.29 3.39 -6.54
C ALA A 52 13.52 4.58 -5.60
N LEU A 53 13.69 4.33 -4.30
CA LEU A 53 14.04 5.36 -3.32
C LEU A 53 15.42 5.95 -3.58
N ALA A 54 16.42 5.14 -3.94
CA ALA A 54 17.76 5.60 -4.29
C ALA A 54 17.75 6.48 -5.54
N ASP A 55 16.86 6.20 -6.49
CA ASP A 55 16.65 6.99 -7.71
C ASP A 55 15.84 8.28 -7.46
N GLY A 56 15.47 8.56 -6.21
CA GLY A 56 14.66 9.74 -5.82
C GLY A 56 13.18 9.64 -6.19
N ALA A 57 12.70 8.44 -6.57
CA ALA A 57 11.31 8.23 -6.90
C ALA A 57 10.42 8.22 -5.65
N GLN A 58 9.16 8.64 -5.83
CA GLN A 58 8.14 8.43 -4.81
C GLN A 58 7.59 7.02 -4.91
N VAL A 59 7.75 6.24 -3.84
CA VAL A 59 7.26 4.88 -3.76
C VAL A 59 5.98 4.85 -2.92
N LEU A 60 4.91 4.29 -3.49
CA LEU A 60 3.61 4.16 -2.84
C LEU A 60 3.45 2.77 -2.20
N LYS A 61 3.08 2.75 -0.92
CA LYS A 61 2.47 1.59 -0.29
C LYS A 61 0.97 1.74 -0.36
N PHE A 62 0.29 0.85 -1.07
CA PHE A 62 -1.16 0.93 -1.24
C PHE A 62 -1.90 0.64 0.06
N GLY A 63 -2.90 1.49 0.34
CA GLY A 63 -3.99 1.20 1.28
C GLY A 63 -4.96 0.16 0.73
N PRO A 64 -6.18 0.06 1.26
CA PRO A 64 -7.18 -0.87 0.73
C PRO A 64 -7.39 -0.62 -0.77
N MET A 65 -7.50 -1.69 -1.55
CA MET A 65 -7.73 -1.65 -3.00
C MET A 65 -8.75 -2.71 -3.40
N PHE A 66 -9.27 -2.57 -4.63
CA PHE A 66 -10.15 -3.56 -5.26
C PHE A 66 -11.38 -3.90 -4.41
N LEU A 67 -12.08 -2.87 -3.91
CA LEU A 67 -13.26 -3.01 -3.07
C LEU A 67 -13.02 -3.86 -1.81
N GLY A 68 -11.80 -3.79 -1.26
CA GLY A 68 -11.41 -4.48 -0.03
C GLY A 68 -10.80 -5.87 -0.21
N LEU A 69 -10.62 -6.36 -1.46
CA LEU A 69 -9.91 -7.61 -1.72
C LEU A 69 -8.43 -7.53 -1.32
N TYR A 70 -7.83 -6.35 -1.45
CA TYR A 70 -6.54 -6.04 -0.86
C TYR A 70 -6.78 -5.16 0.37
N PRO A 71 -6.47 -5.63 1.59
CA PRO A 71 -6.77 -4.89 2.82
C PRO A 71 -5.82 -3.70 3.06
N GLY A 72 -4.75 -3.59 2.28
CA GLY A 72 -3.68 -2.62 2.47
C GLY A 72 -2.34 -3.30 2.77
N GLY A 73 -1.28 -2.51 2.78
CA GLY A 73 0.03 -2.96 3.23
C GLY A 73 0.01 -3.30 4.72
N MET A 74 0.73 -4.36 5.12
CA MET A 74 0.93 -4.66 6.53
C MET A 74 1.61 -3.49 7.25
N ALA A 75 1.16 -3.22 8.46
CA ALA A 75 1.61 -2.12 9.29
C ALA A 75 2.06 -2.62 10.65
N PHE A 76 3.22 -2.15 11.09
CA PHE A 76 3.84 -2.47 12.37
C PHE A 76 4.13 -1.19 13.13
N ALA A 77 3.94 -1.21 14.44
CA ALA A 77 4.18 -0.05 15.31
C ALA A 77 5.67 0.22 15.57
N THR A 78 6.51 -0.80 15.42
CA THR A 78 7.96 -0.70 15.62
C THR A 78 8.70 -1.49 14.53
N PRO A 79 9.95 -1.10 14.21
CA PRO A 79 10.75 -1.85 13.24
C PRO A 79 11.10 -3.25 13.74
N GLU A 80 11.27 -3.45 15.05
CA GLU A 80 11.57 -4.77 15.64
C GLU A 80 10.41 -5.75 15.43
N ALA A 81 9.16 -5.29 15.53
CA ALA A 81 7.98 -6.12 15.25
C ALA A 81 7.93 -6.54 13.76
N ALA A 82 8.26 -5.63 12.85
CA ALA A 82 8.34 -5.93 11.42
C ALA A 82 9.50 -6.90 11.10
N GLN A 83 10.65 -6.73 11.75
CA GLN A 83 11.80 -7.64 11.60
C GLN A 83 11.53 -9.02 12.20
N ALA A 84 10.83 -9.09 13.34
CA ALA A 84 10.38 -10.35 13.92
C ALA A 84 9.45 -11.08 12.94
N TYR A 85 8.47 -10.39 12.36
CA TYR A 85 7.59 -10.96 11.35
C TYR A 85 8.35 -11.57 10.15
N LEU A 86 9.36 -10.86 9.63
CA LEU A 86 10.20 -11.38 8.54
C LEU A 86 10.94 -12.66 8.93
N ARG A 87 11.54 -12.68 10.14
CA ARG A 87 12.30 -13.83 10.65
C ARG A 87 11.40 -15.03 10.92
N ASP A 88 10.28 -14.81 11.59
CA ASP A 88 9.33 -15.86 11.98
C ASP A 88 8.65 -16.50 10.76
N GLY A 89 8.49 -15.72 9.69
CA GLY A 89 7.95 -16.21 8.41
C GLY A 89 8.99 -16.83 7.47
N ASP A 90 10.27 -16.95 7.87
CA ASP A 90 11.39 -17.43 7.05
C ASP A 90 11.54 -16.65 5.72
N TRP A 91 11.39 -15.32 5.77
CA TRP A 91 11.54 -14.46 4.60
C TRP A 91 13.01 -14.23 4.28
N ASP A 92 13.35 -14.22 2.99
CA ASP A 92 14.70 -13.87 2.53
C ASP A 92 15.01 -12.40 2.84
N LEU A 93 15.84 -12.16 3.86
CA LEU A 93 16.25 -10.83 4.33
C LEU A 93 17.16 -10.07 3.34
N GLN A 94 17.72 -10.76 2.34
CA GLN A 94 18.42 -10.13 1.22
C GLN A 94 17.46 -9.61 0.15
N ARG A 95 16.23 -10.13 0.13
CA ARG A 95 15.17 -9.73 -0.81
C ARG A 95 14.16 -8.78 -0.19
N TRP A 96 13.84 -8.98 1.08
CA TRP A 96 12.84 -8.21 1.82
C TRP A 96 13.48 -7.34 2.89
N SER A 97 12.88 -6.19 3.13
CA SER A 97 13.34 -5.26 4.17
C SER A 97 12.16 -4.54 4.82
N VAL A 98 12.47 -3.83 5.91
CA VAL A 98 11.53 -3.00 6.64
C VAL A 98 11.65 -1.56 6.16
N TYR A 99 10.53 -0.87 6.01
CA TYR A 99 10.49 0.52 5.57
C TYR A 99 9.58 1.33 6.48
N ARG A 100 9.96 2.59 6.70
CA ARG A 100 9.11 3.58 7.39
C ARG A 100 8.19 4.27 6.39
N LEU A 101 6.94 4.48 6.78
CA LEU A 101 5.92 5.16 5.97
C LEU A 101 5.65 6.60 6.46
N SER A 102 4.95 7.37 5.64
CA SER A 102 4.60 8.79 5.88
C SER A 102 3.43 9.03 6.82
N GLY A 103 2.72 7.98 7.27
CA GLY A 103 1.57 8.07 8.17
C GLY A 103 1.91 7.93 9.66
N ASP A 104 0.88 8.03 10.49
CA ASP A 104 0.93 7.80 11.93
C ASP A 104 0.20 6.49 12.29
N TYR A 105 0.83 5.62 13.07
CA TYR A 105 0.33 4.28 13.36
C TYR A 105 -1.03 4.29 14.06
N ALA A 106 -1.25 5.21 15.00
CA ALA A 106 -2.53 5.28 15.72
C ALA A 106 -3.68 5.78 14.84
N LEU A 107 -3.36 6.58 13.81
CA LEU A 107 -4.37 7.26 12.98
C LEU A 107 -4.64 6.53 11.66
N ASP A 108 -3.61 5.94 11.08
CA ASP A 108 -3.60 5.48 9.69
C ASP A 108 -3.50 3.95 9.56
N THR A 109 -3.77 3.22 10.65
CA THR A 109 -3.79 1.75 10.65
C THR A 109 -5.07 1.18 11.26
N ARG A 110 -5.43 -0.03 10.83
CA ARG A 110 -6.53 -0.82 11.40
C ARG A 110 -6.25 -2.30 11.19
N ALA A 111 -6.40 -3.10 12.26
CA ALA A 111 -6.22 -4.55 12.22
C ALA A 111 -4.88 -5.01 11.59
N GLY A 112 -3.80 -4.25 11.80
CA GLY A 112 -2.48 -4.57 11.26
C GLY A 112 -2.23 -4.14 9.81
N TYR A 113 -3.13 -3.35 9.20
CA TYR A 113 -2.99 -2.84 7.84
C TYR A 113 -3.10 -1.32 7.78
N ILE A 114 -2.44 -0.68 6.81
CA ILE A 114 -2.64 0.74 6.54
C ILE A 114 -4.03 1.00 5.94
N THR A 115 -4.70 2.07 6.37
CA THR A 115 -6.08 2.39 5.97
C THR A 115 -6.18 3.30 4.75
N ALA A 116 -5.06 3.89 4.34
CA ALA A 116 -4.92 4.72 3.15
C ALA A 116 -3.54 4.48 2.53
N SER A 117 -3.37 4.80 1.25
CA SER A 117 -2.05 4.75 0.61
C SER A 117 -1.11 5.73 1.29
N GLN A 118 0.17 5.36 1.39
CA GLN A 118 1.20 6.16 2.04
C GLN A 118 2.48 6.15 1.21
N LEU A 119 3.33 7.15 1.41
CA LEU A 119 4.67 7.15 0.86
C LEU A 119 5.57 6.25 1.70
N VAL A 120 6.37 5.44 1.02
CA VAL A 120 7.53 4.78 1.61
C VAL A 120 8.63 5.84 1.69
N LEU A 121 9.15 6.07 2.90
CA LEU A 121 10.12 7.13 3.15
C LEU A 121 11.55 6.64 3.06
N VAL A 122 11.85 5.56 3.78
CA VAL A 122 13.21 5.08 3.94
C VAL A 122 13.21 3.62 4.38
N GLU A 123 14.23 2.89 3.94
CA GLU A 123 14.54 1.56 4.47
C GLU A 123 15.10 1.67 5.89
N VAL A 124 14.63 0.81 6.79
CA VAL A 124 15.12 0.71 8.17
C VAL A 124 16.11 -0.45 8.24
N LYS A 125 17.34 -0.14 8.67
CA LYS A 125 18.42 -1.12 8.83
C LYS A 125 18.36 -1.82 10.17
#